data_AF-X0WCQ1-F1
#
_entry.id   AF-X0WCQ1-F1
#
_cell.length_a   1.000
_cell.length_b   1.000
_cell.length_c   1.000
_cell.angle_alpha   90.00
_cell.angle_beta   90.00
_cell.angle_gamma   90.00
#
_symmetry.space_group_name_H-M   'P 1'
#
loop_
_entity.id
_entity.type
_entity.pdbx_description
1 polymer ?
#
loop_
_entity_poly.entity_id
_entity_poly.type
_entity_poly.pdbx_seq_one_letter_code
_entity_poly.pdbx_strand_id
1 'polypeptide(L)'
;DLSKLHIVPMVIGLVFLIALVVVLATTVMLRKDLIHEESLQLAGKYKDRFDATFVGSETCKKCHERTYLEWKTSLHSRMLRDVKVDPLANIGDFETPNDVRTFSEEEIAYTLGSQWRQQYLKKEGDDLIVLPASYHFPTDKWTSYQPDQPEKRKWWPECAGCHATGVDPEKKTFVEAGVACEACHGPGSNHVEAIPGFEIPTIISASRLNSGLSAQICGSCHTRGRDKTGKYAYPVDYQTHKGE
;
A
#
# COMPACT_ATOMS: atom_id res chain seq x y z
N ASP A 1 -40.55 -71.78 -5.15
CA ASP A 1 -39.29 -71.84 -4.40
C ASP A 1 -38.99 -70.45 -3.82
N LEU A 2 -39.54 -70.16 -2.63
CA LEU A 2 -39.47 -68.85 -1.96
C LEU A 2 -38.08 -68.54 -1.39
N SER A 3 -37.15 -69.51 -1.42
CA SER A 3 -35.77 -69.35 -0.95
C SER A 3 -34.98 -68.33 -1.78
N LYS A 4 -35.35 -68.11 -3.05
CA LYS A 4 -34.66 -67.18 -3.95
C LYS A 4 -35.07 -65.70 -3.78
N LEU A 5 -36.17 -65.41 -3.08
CA LEU A 5 -36.67 -64.04 -2.89
C LEU A 5 -35.78 -63.22 -1.94
N HIS A 6 -35.09 -63.87 -1.00
CA HIS A 6 -34.16 -63.22 -0.06
C HIS A 6 -32.74 -63.07 -0.64
N ILE A 7 -32.40 -63.84 -1.68
CA ILE A 7 -31.07 -63.81 -2.29
C ILE A 7 -30.86 -62.52 -3.09
N VAL A 8 -31.89 -62.08 -3.82
CA VAL A 8 -31.83 -60.86 -4.64
C VAL A 8 -31.51 -59.60 -3.83
N PRO A 9 -32.22 -59.26 -2.73
CA PRO A 9 -31.88 -58.08 -1.92
C PRO A 9 -30.51 -58.21 -1.21
N MET A 10 -30.08 -59.43 -0.83
CA MET A 10 -28.73 -59.65 -0.29
C MET A 10 -27.63 -59.36 -1.33
N VAL A 11 -27.82 -59.84 -2.57
CA VAL A 11 -26.86 -59.61 -3.66
C VAL A 11 -26.81 -58.11 -4.01
N ILE A 12 -27.96 -57.43 -4.06
CA ILE A 12 -28.01 -55.98 -4.30
C ILE A 12 -27.28 -55.22 -3.17
N GLY A 13 -27.53 -55.57 -1.91
CA GLY A 13 -26.85 -54.96 -0.76
C GLY A 13 -25.34 -55.17 -0.78
N LEU A 14 -24.88 -56.37 -1.15
CA LEU A 14 -23.46 -56.70 -1.27
C LEU A 14 -22.79 -55.90 -2.40
N VAL A 15 -23.42 -55.81 -3.58
CA VAL A 15 -22.93 -55.02 -4.71
C VAL A 15 -22.83 -53.54 -4.34
N PHE A 16 -23.83 -53.02 -3.63
CA PHE A 16 -23.82 -51.63 -3.18
C PHE A 16 -22.70 -51.34 -2.18
N LEU A 17 -22.44 -52.28 -1.26
CA LEU A 17 -21.38 -52.15 -0.27
C LEU A 17 -19.99 -52.25 -0.91
N ILE A 18 -19.81 -53.14 -1.90
CA ILE A 18 -18.58 -53.21 -2.70
C ILE A 18 -18.37 -51.90 -3.48
N ALA A 19 -19.40 -51.37 -4.14
CA ALA A 19 -19.30 -50.11 -4.87
C ALA A 19 -18.94 -48.94 -3.94
N LEU A 20 -19.53 -48.88 -2.74
CA LEU A 20 -19.22 -47.87 -1.72
C LEU A 20 -17.75 -47.96 -1.27
N VAL A 21 -17.26 -49.18 -1.02
CA VAL A 21 -15.86 -49.41 -0.63
C VAL A 21 -14.92 -49.01 -1.76
N VAL A 22 -15.24 -49.32 -3.02
CA VAL A 22 -14.44 -48.89 -4.17
C VAL A 22 -14.42 -47.37 -4.26
N VAL A 23 -15.57 -46.68 -4.16
CA VAL A 23 -15.62 -45.20 -4.20
C VAL A 23 -14.82 -44.59 -3.05
N LEU A 24 -14.93 -45.12 -1.83
CA LEU A 24 -14.14 -44.65 -0.69
C LEU A 24 -12.65 -44.91 -0.90
N ALA A 25 -12.26 -46.08 -1.37
CA ALA A 25 -10.87 -46.44 -1.64
C ALA A 25 -10.28 -45.59 -2.77
N THR A 26 -11.01 -45.36 -3.86
CA THR A 26 -10.56 -44.49 -4.96
C THR A 26 -10.53 -43.03 -4.53
N THR A 27 -11.48 -42.58 -3.71
CA THR A 27 -11.46 -41.21 -3.15
C THR A 27 -10.24 -41.06 -2.23
N VAL A 28 -9.93 -42.03 -1.38
CA VAL A 28 -8.75 -42.01 -0.51
C VAL A 28 -7.45 -42.12 -1.31
N MET A 29 -7.38 -42.95 -2.35
CA MET A 29 -6.21 -43.06 -3.23
C MET A 29 -5.99 -41.80 -4.05
N LEU A 30 -7.04 -41.27 -4.71
CA LEU A 30 -6.99 -39.99 -5.40
C LEU A 30 -6.63 -38.85 -4.44
N ARG A 31 -7.15 -38.87 -3.21
CA ARG A 31 -6.76 -37.92 -2.17
C ARG A 31 -5.29 -38.10 -1.78
N LYS A 32 -4.78 -39.33 -1.63
CA LYS A 32 -3.35 -39.57 -1.33
C LYS A 32 -2.42 -39.13 -2.45
N ASP A 33 -2.80 -39.33 -3.72
CA ASP A 33 -2.03 -38.86 -4.87
C ASP A 33 -2.09 -37.32 -5.01
N LEU A 34 -3.22 -36.70 -4.62
CA LEU A 34 -3.34 -35.24 -4.50
C LEU A 34 -2.62 -34.65 -3.28
N ILE A 35 -2.46 -35.42 -2.19
CA ILE A 35 -1.72 -35.05 -0.96
C ILE A 35 -0.26 -35.55 -1.04
N HIS A 36 0.26 -35.93 -2.21
CA HIS A 36 1.71 -35.94 -2.41
C HIS A 36 2.20 -34.48 -2.48
N GLU A 37 2.14 -33.83 -1.31
CA GLU A 37 2.50 -32.44 -0.98
C GLU A 37 3.92 -32.06 -1.38
N GLU A 38 4.73 -33.03 -1.81
CA GLU A 38 6.12 -32.85 -2.19
C GLU A 38 6.34 -32.77 -3.72
N SER A 39 5.35 -33.16 -4.54
CA SER A 39 5.54 -33.29 -6.00
C SER A 39 5.10 -32.08 -6.84
N LEU A 40 4.61 -31.00 -6.20
CA LEU A 40 4.56 -29.67 -6.79
C LEU A 40 5.30 -28.68 -5.89
N GLN A 41 6.62 -28.81 -5.79
CA GLN A 41 7.48 -27.68 -5.45
C GLN A 41 7.49 -26.64 -6.58
N LEU A 42 6.32 -26.14 -6.95
CA LEU A 42 6.10 -24.83 -7.57
C LEU A 42 5.77 -23.80 -6.48
N ALA A 43 6.25 -24.04 -5.25
CA ALA A 43 6.27 -23.01 -4.23
C ALA A 43 7.13 -21.88 -4.78
N GLY A 44 6.49 -20.77 -5.17
CA GLY A 44 7.20 -19.52 -5.41
C GLY A 44 8.21 -19.27 -4.30
N LYS A 45 9.34 -18.63 -4.64
CA LYS A 45 10.38 -18.23 -3.67
C LYS A 45 9.75 -17.57 -2.43
N TYR A 46 8.62 -16.88 -2.63
CA TYR A 46 7.77 -16.34 -1.60
C TYR A 46 6.34 -16.89 -1.72
N LYS A 47 5.79 -17.32 -0.58
CA LYS A 47 4.41 -17.83 -0.47
C LYS A 47 3.41 -16.76 -0.05
N ASP A 48 3.90 -15.65 0.49
CA ASP A 48 3.12 -14.57 1.06
C ASP A 48 3.89 -13.24 0.98
N ARG A 49 3.31 -12.21 1.60
CA ARG A 49 3.82 -10.83 1.60
C ARG A 49 4.67 -10.49 2.83
N PHE A 50 4.90 -11.44 3.74
CA PHE A 50 5.67 -11.17 4.95
C PHE A 50 7.14 -10.92 4.61
N ASP A 51 7.79 -10.07 5.41
CA ASP A 51 9.20 -9.64 5.24
C ASP A 51 9.54 -9.00 3.88
N ALA A 52 8.52 -8.63 3.08
CA ALA A 52 8.73 -7.94 1.82
C ALA A 52 9.28 -6.52 2.05
N THR A 53 10.20 -6.11 1.19
CA THR A 53 10.71 -4.74 1.08
C THR A 53 10.05 -3.97 -0.06
N PHE A 54 10.09 -2.64 0.05
CA PHE A 54 9.56 -1.73 -0.97
C PHE A 54 10.46 -1.74 -2.22
N VAL A 55 9.86 -1.61 -3.40
CA VAL A 55 10.54 -1.65 -4.70
C VAL A 55 10.25 -0.45 -5.61
N GLY A 56 9.34 0.44 -5.20
CA GLY A 56 8.98 1.66 -5.92
C GLY A 56 8.08 1.44 -7.14
N SER A 57 7.31 2.46 -7.49
CA SER A 57 6.26 2.37 -8.52
C SER A 57 6.81 2.15 -9.94
N GLU A 58 8.04 2.56 -10.24
CA GLU A 58 8.70 2.26 -11.52
C GLU A 58 8.88 0.76 -11.75
N THR A 59 9.05 -0.03 -10.67
CA THR A 59 9.09 -1.49 -10.78
C THR A 59 7.72 -2.03 -11.18
N CYS A 60 6.65 -1.49 -10.58
CA CYS A 60 5.27 -1.88 -10.88
C CYS A 60 4.89 -1.56 -12.34
N LYS A 61 5.37 -0.44 -12.88
CA LYS A 61 5.13 0.00 -14.27
C LYS A 61 5.49 -1.07 -15.31
N LYS A 62 6.53 -1.86 -15.06
CA LYS A 62 7.04 -2.88 -16.01
C LYS A 62 5.98 -3.91 -16.40
N CYS A 63 5.06 -4.24 -15.49
CA CYS A 63 3.96 -5.18 -15.73
C CYS A 63 2.57 -4.50 -15.71
N HIS A 64 2.44 -3.36 -15.03
CA HIS A 64 1.18 -2.63 -14.83
C HIS A 64 1.22 -1.22 -15.42
N GLU A 65 1.70 -1.07 -16.65
CA GLU A 65 1.93 0.23 -17.30
C GLU A 65 0.68 1.13 -17.31
N ARG A 66 -0.46 0.61 -17.74
CA ARG A 66 -1.71 1.39 -17.79
C ARG A 66 -2.11 1.94 -16.42
N THR A 67 -2.11 1.07 -15.40
CA THR A 67 -2.43 1.46 -14.02
C THR A 67 -1.42 2.48 -13.48
N TYR A 68 -0.14 2.30 -13.78
CA TYR A 68 0.91 3.26 -13.40
C TYR A 68 0.64 4.63 -14.03
N LEU A 69 0.33 4.70 -15.33
CA LEU A 69 0.06 5.95 -16.03
C LEU A 69 -1.19 6.65 -15.47
N GLU A 70 -2.26 5.91 -15.20
CA GLU A 70 -3.46 6.43 -14.54
C GLU A 70 -3.11 7.00 -13.15
N TRP A 71 -2.40 6.22 -12.31
CA TRP A 71 -1.97 6.65 -10.98
C TRP A 71 -1.10 7.90 -11.03
N LYS A 72 -0.18 8.02 -12.00
CA LYS A 72 0.75 9.17 -12.12
C LYS A 72 0.05 10.51 -12.35
N THR A 73 -1.18 10.47 -12.87
CA THR A 73 -2.03 11.65 -13.03
C THR A 73 -2.90 11.95 -11.81
N SER A 74 -3.00 11.04 -10.85
CA SER A 74 -3.79 11.23 -9.63
C SER A 74 -3.19 12.28 -8.69
N LEU A 75 -3.98 12.73 -7.72
CA LEU A 75 -3.49 13.59 -6.64
C LEU A 75 -2.60 12.85 -5.64
N HIS A 76 -2.83 11.54 -5.46
CA HIS A 76 -2.01 10.69 -4.59
C HIS A 76 -0.55 10.68 -5.04
N SER A 77 -0.30 10.46 -6.32
CA SER A 77 1.07 10.50 -6.89
C SER A 77 1.71 11.88 -6.82
N ARG A 78 0.89 12.95 -6.70
CA ARG A 78 1.32 14.35 -6.68
C ARG A 78 1.21 15.00 -5.29
N MET A 79 1.11 14.19 -4.25
CA MET A 79 0.93 14.69 -2.89
C MET A 79 2.20 15.31 -2.33
N LEU A 80 3.37 14.73 -2.61
CA LEU A 80 4.69 15.28 -2.29
C LEU A 80 5.54 15.28 -3.57
N ARG A 81 6.13 16.41 -3.91
CA ARG A 81 6.88 16.60 -5.16
C ARG A 81 8.20 17.28 -4.87
N ASP A 82 9.30 16.69 -5.36
CA ASP A 82 10.63 17.28 -5.27
C ASP A 82 10.77 18.38 -6.34
N VAL A 83 10.96 19.63 -5.91
CA VAL A 83 11.04 20.77 -6.83
C VAL A 83 12.36 20.81 -7.62
N LYS A 84 13.41 20.13 -7.16
CA LYS A 84 14.66 20.02 -7.91
C LYS A 84 14.54 19.04 -9.07
N VAL A 85 13.76 17.97 -8.87
CA VAL A 85 13.49 16.98 -9.91
C VAL A 85 12.43 17.48 -10.88
N ASP A 86 11.40 18.15 -10.36
CA ASP A 86 10.30 18.70 -11.16
C ASP A 86 9.97 20.14 -10.73
N PRO A 87 10.68 21.15 -11.26
CA PRO A 87 10.46 22.55 -10.91
C PRO A 87 9.04 23.03 -11.20
N LEU A 88 8.38 22.48 -12.22
CA LEU A 88 7.00 22.83 -12.60
C LEU A 88 5.97 22.35 -11.55
N ALA A 89 6.38 21.53 -10.58
CA ALA A 89 5.55 21.18 -9.45
C ALA A 89 5.38 22.36 -8.46
N ASN A 90 6.27 23.35 -8.49
CA ASN A 90 6.11 24.58 -7.74
C ASN A 90 5.21 25.55 -8.52
N ILE A 91 3.99 25.76 -8.01
CA ILE A 91 2.96 26.56 -8.69
C ILE A 91 2.54 27.78 -7.87
N GLY A 92 3.29 28.09 -6.81
CA GLY A 92 3.08 29.30 -6.02
C GLY A 92 3.58 30.55 -6.75
N ASP A 93 2.97 31.70 -6.45
CA ASP A 93 3.49 32.99 -6.90
C ASP A 93 4.64 33.45 -5.99
N PHE A 94 5.86 33.42 -6.51
CA PHE A 94 7.07 33.91 -5.83
C PHE A 94 7.55 35.28 -6.34
N GLU A 95 6.99 35.76 -7.46
CA GLU A 95 7.36 37.04 -8.07
C GLU A 95 6.75 38.22 -7.32
N THR A 96 5.51 38.06 -6.84
CA THR A 96 4.82 39.11 -6.07
C THR A 96 5.32 39.13 -4.63
N PRO A 97 5.73 40.30 -4.08
CA PRO A 97 6.01 40.45 -2.66
C PRO A 97 4.78 40.12 -1.81
N ASN A 98 4.99 39.46 -0.67
CA ASN A 98 3.90 39.06 0.22
C ASN A 98 4.33 39.08 1.68
N ASP A 99 3.52 39.67 2.56
CA ASP A 99 3.85 39.84 3.98
C ASP A 99 3.80 38.53 4.78
N VAL A 100 3.07 37.53 4.30
CA VAL A 100 2.89 36.25 4.98
C VAL A 100 3.96 35.23 4.56
N ARG A 101 4.38 35.28 3.29
CA ARG A 101 5.43 34.42 2.75
C ARG A 101 6.81 34.95 3.15
N THR A 102 7.32 34.48 4.29
CA THR A 102 8.62 34.88 4.85
C THR A 102 9.82 34.08 4.33
N PHE A 103 9.66 33.35 3.22
CA PHE A 103 10.69 32.51 2.61
C PHE A 103 10.76 32.74 1.09
N SER A 104 11.90 32.45 0.49
CA SER A 104 12.11 32.54 -0.95
C SER A 104 11.86 31.20 -1.67
N GLU A 105 11.76 31.23 -2.99
CA GLU A 105 11.54 30.03 -3.80
C GLU A 105 12.69 29.02 -3.65
N GLU A 106 13.92 29.51 -3.54
CA GLU A 106 15.14 28.70 -3.46
C GLU A 106 15.26 27.89 -2.16
N GLU A 107 14.53 28.28 -1.11
CA GLU A 107 14.47 27.53 0.15
C GLU A 107 13.64 26.24 0.03
N ILE A 108 12.81 26.12 -1.01
CA ILE A 108 11.87 25.02 -1.16
C ILE A 108 12.60 23.77 -1.64
N ALA A 109 12.43 22.68 -0.89
CA ALA A 109 12.89 21.35 -1.27
C ALA A 109 11.74 20.51 -1.83
N TYR A 110 10.54 20.64 -1.25
CA TYR A 110 9.37 19.89 -1.69
C TYR A 110 8.09 20.71 -1.60
N THR A 111 7.13 20.39 -2.47
CA THR A 111 5.75 20.87 -2.38
C THR A 111 4.80 19.76 -1.93
N LEU A 112 3.76 20.17 -1.22
CA LEU A 112 2.70 19.33 -0.67
C LEU A 112 1.34 19.76 -1.22
N GLY A 113 0.68 18.89 -1.96
CA GLY A 113 -0.63 19.16 -2.57
C GLY A 113 -0.56 19.94 -3.89
N SER A 114 -1.56 19.71 -4.74
CA SER A 114 -1.58 20.21 -6.13
C SER A 114 -2.96 20.56 -6.70
N GLN A 115 -4.03 20.57 -5.87
CA GLN A 115 -5.40 20.90 -6.32
C GLN A 115 -6.02 22.14 -5.69
N TRP A 116 -5.92 22.33 -4.37
CA TRP A 116 -6.59 23.43 -3.67
C TRP A 116 -5.62 24.39 -2.98
N ARG A 117 -4.56 23.83 -2.40
CA ARG A 117 -3.47 24.58 -1.79
C ARG A 117 -2.17 23.84 -1.97
N GLN A 118 -1.06 24.57 -1.92
CA GLN A 118 0.28 24.03 -1.81
C GLN A 118 0.87 24.44 -0.47
N GLN A 119 1.39 23.46 0.25
CA GLN A 119 2.26 23.68 1.40
C GLN A 119 3.70 23.37 0.99
N TYR A 120 4.67 23.99 1.65
CA TYR A 120 6.07 23.91 1.25
C TYR A 120 6.93 23.35 2.38
N LEU A 121 7.97 22.61 2.00
CA LEU A 121 8.98 22.07 2.90
C LEU A 121 10.35 22.59 2.51
N LYS A 122 11.16 22.93 3.50
CA LYS A 122 12.60 23.16 3.33
C LYS A 122 13.42 22.10 4.02
N LYS A 123 14.64 21.89 3.54
CA LYS A 123 15.61 21.01 4.17
C LYS A 123 16.43 21.77 5.22
N GLU A 124 16.49 21.26 6.45
CA GLU A 124 17.37 21.74 7.52
C GLU A 124 18.17 20.55 8.06
N GLY A 125 19.41 20.37 7.58
CA GLY A 125 20.18 19.15 7.83
C GLY A 125 19.48 17.92 7.23
N ASP A 126 19.23 16.89 8.06
CA ASP A 126 18.46 15.70 7.66
C ASP A 126 16.94 15.87 7.89
N ASP A 127 16.52 16.97 8.51
CA ASP A 127 15.11 17.26 8.71
C ASP A 127 14.47 17.96 7.49
N LEU A 128 13.16 17.76 7.38
CA LEU A 128 12.28 18.57 6.54
C LEU A 128 11.36 19.39 7.45
N ILE A 129 11.37 20.69 7.25
CA ILE A 129 10.62 21.66 8.05
C ILE A 129 9.49 22.23 7.20
N VAL A 130 8.29 22.25 7.78
CA VAL A 130 7.12 22.86 7.13
C VAL A 130 7.25 24.38 7.18
N LEU A 131 7.18 25.01 6.01
CA LEU A 131 7.28 26.47 5.87
C LEU A 131 5.99 27.18 6.34
N PRO A 132 6.06 28.44 6.79
CA PRO A 132 4.96 29.09 7.53
C PRO A 132 3.82 29.61 6.67
N ALA A 133 3.85 29.45 5.34
CA ALA A 133 2.80 29.91 4.44
C ALA A 133 2.39 28.82 3.45
N SER A 134 1.10 28.79 3.12
CA SER A 134 0.51 28.00 2.04
C SER A 134 0.07 28.90 0.89
N TYR A 135 0.15 28.42 -0.35
CA TYR A 135 -0.43 29.09 -1.50
C TYR A 135 -1.77 28.47 -1.87
N HIS A 136 -2.80 29.27 -2.14
CA HIS A 136 -4.17 28.84 -2.45
C HIS A 136 -4.51 29.17 -3.91
N PHE A 137 -4.54 28.14 -4.78
CA PHE A 137 -4.74 28.31 -6.23
C PHE A 137 -6.08 28.94 -6.63
N PRO A 138 -7.23 28.60 -6.01
CA PRO A 138 -8.50 29.18 -6.44
C PRO A 138 -8.61 30.70 -6.24
N THR A 139 -7.71 31.28 -5.43
CA THR A 139 -7.76 32.68 -5.03
C THR A 139 -6.46 33.43 -5.31
N ASP A 140 -5.43 32.74 -5.82
CA ASP A 140 -4.07 33.22 -6.01
C ASP A 140 -3.51 33.97 -4.78
N LYS A 141 -3.67 33.37 -3.60
CA LYS A 141 -3.31 34.00 -2.32
C LYS A 141 -2.41 33.14 -1.46
N TRP A 142 -1.45 33.81 -0.84
CA TRP A 142 -0.71 33.29 0.29
C TRP A 142 -1.51 33.43 1.58
N THR A 143 -1.50 32.39 2.41
CA THR A 143 -2.12 32.39 3.74
C THR A 143 -1.14 31.80 4.76
N SER A 144 -1.26 32.24 6.01
CA SER A 144 -0.42 31.70 7.08
C SER A 144 -0.81 30.25 7.34
N TYR A 145 0.17 29.37 7.35
CA TYR A 145 -0.05 27.99 7.75
C TYR A 145 -0.01 27.91 9.27
N GLN A 146 -1.18 27.75 9.87
CA GLN A 146 -1.36 27.63 11.34
C GLN A 146 -0.68 28.75 12.15
N PRO A 147 -1.15 30.01 11.99
CA PRO A 147 -0.55 31.17 12.65
C PRO A 147 -0.53 31.08 14.18
N ASP A 148 -1.43 30.29 14.77
CA ASP A 148 -1.52 30.10 16.23
C ASP A 148 -0.49 29.10 16.78
N GLN A 149 0.30 28.45 15.93
CA GLN A 149 1.35 27.47 16.29
C GLN A 149 2.71 27.94 15.78
N PRO A 150 3.43 28.80 16.53
CA PRO A 150 4.65 29.46 16.05
C PRO A 150 5.86 28.51 15.98
N GLU A 151 5.74 27.30 16.49
CA GLU A 151 6.81 26.30 16.49
C GLU A 151 7.06 25.71 15.10
N LYS A 152 8.34 25.51 14.76
CA LYS A 152 8.74 24.83 13.52
C LYS A 152 8.18 23.41 13.50
N ARG A 153 7.17 23.17 12.68
CA ARG A 153 6.60 21.83 12.48
C ARG A 153 7.56 20.94 11.71
N LYS A 154 7.79 19.74 12.24
CA LYS A 154 8.71 18.77 11.66
C LYS A 154 7.93 17.81 10.79
N TRP A 155 8.32 17.69 9.52
CA TRP A 155 7.59 16.88 8.55
C TRP A 155 7.59 15.38 8.90
N TRP A 156 8.72 14.85 9.37
CA TRP A 156 8.86 13.43 9.70
C TRP A 156 7.87 12.95 10.76
N PRO A 157 7.76 13.55 11.95
CA PRO A 157 6.82 13.09 12.95
C PRO A 157 5.34 13.36 12.64
N GLU A 158 5.06 14.35 11.80
CA GLU A 158 3.71 14.92 11.71
C GLU A 158 3.01 14.71 10.36
N CYS A 159 3.76 14.47 9.28
CA CYS A 159 3.22 14.49 7.92
C CYS A 159 3.70 13.32 7.06
N ALA A 160 4.93 12.85 7.26
CA ALA A 160 5.62 11.98 6.30
C ALA A 160 4.84 10.71 5.98
N GLY A 161 4.32 9.98 6.97
CA GLY A 161 3.65 8.70 6.74
C GLY A 161 2.38 8.77 5.89
N CYS A 162 1.77 9.94 5.76
CA CYS A 162 0.61 10.14 4.89
C CYS A 162 0.97 10.71 3.52
N HIS A 163 2.14 11.34 3.37
CA HIS A 163 2.51 12.12 2.18
C HIS A 163 3.70 11.54 1.41
N ALA A 164 4.33 10.47 1.90
CA ALA A 164 5.36 9.71 1.23
C ALA A 164 5.14 8.20 1.44
N THR A 165 5.87 7.38 0.68
CA THR A 165 5.74 5.91 0.70
C THR A 165 7.01 5.26 1.21
N GLY A 166 6.87 4.22 2.03
CA GLY A 166 8.01 3.51 2.63
C GLY A 166 8.78 4.39 3.62
N VAL A 167 8.07 5.12 4.47
CA VAL A 167 8.63 6.10 5.41
C VAL A 167 9.25 5.40 6.61
N ASP A 168 10.51 5.72 6.89
CA ASP A 168 11.18 5.46 8.16
C ASP A 168 11.45 6.82 8.83
N PRO A 169 10.64 7.22 9.82
CA PRO A 169 10.75 8.55 10.41
C PRO A 169 11.90 8.68 11.42
N GLU A 170 12.48 7.58 11.87
CA GLU A 170 13.66 7.61 12.75
C GLU A 170 14.92 7.84 11.94
N LYS A 171 15.04 7.11 10.82
CA LYS A 171 16.13 7.30 9.85
C LYS A 171 15.92 8.52 8.97
N LYS A 172 14.72 9.13 8.98
CA LYS A 172 14.35 10.26 8.13
C LYS A 172 14.54 9.93 6.65
N THR A 173 13.99 8.79 6.24
CA THR A 173 14.03 8.32 4.86
C THR A 173 12.65 7.92 4.37
N PHE A 174 12.45 7.95 3.06
CA PHE A 174 11.30 7.36 2.40
C PHE A 174 11.77 6.72 1.09
N VAL A 175 10.98 5.80 0.55
CA VAL A 175 11.30 5.08 -0.70
C VAL A 175 10.84 5.87 -1.91
N GLU A 176 9.63 6.44 -1.85
CA GLU A 176 9.06 7.22 -2.95
C GLU A 176 8.29 8.44 -2.44
N ALA A 177 8.44 9.58 -3.13
CA ALA A 177 7.69 10.79 -2.83
C ALA A 177 6.23 10.65 -3.28
N GLY A 178 5.30 11.07 -2.42
CA GLY A 178 3.87 10.97 -2.66
C GLY A 178 3.27 9.65 -2.16
N VAL A 179 1.95 9.52 -2.35
CA VAL A 179 1.19 8.31 -2.04
C VAL A 179 1.28 7.37 -3.25
N ALA A 180 2.26 6.48 -3.19
CA ALA A 180 2.66 5.60 -4.29
C ALA A 180 1.97 4.24 -4.24
N CYS A 181 2.26 3.35 -5.19
CA CYS A 181 1.60 2.04 -5.29
C CYS A 181 1.63 1.29 -3.96
N GLU A 182 2.81 1.21 -3.35
CA GLU A 182 3.06 0.43 -2.14
C GLU A 182 2.46 1.09 -0.87
N ALA A 183 2.08 2.37 -0.92
CA ALA A 183 1.35 3.00 0.18
C ALA A 183 -0.01 2.33 0.40
N CYS A 184 -0.65 1.85 -0.67
CA CYS A 184 -1.89 1.08 -0.62
C CYS A 184 -1.63 -0.43 -0.58
N HIS A 185 -0.74 -0.91 -1.46
CA HIS A 185 -0.53 -2.32 -1.74
C HIS A 185 0.48 -3.03 -0.80
N GLY A 186 1.17 -2.27 0.05
CA GLY A 186 2.26 -2.79 0.87
C GLY A 186 3.55 -3.01 0.05
N PRO A 187 4.63 -3.45 0.71
CA PRO A 187 5.91 -3.71 0.04
C PRO A 187 5.80 -4.82 -1.02
N GLY A 188 6.35 -4.59 -2.22
CA GLY A 188 6.10 -5.42 -3.40
C GLY A 188 7.21 -6.37 -3.85
N SER A 189 8.36 -6.44 -3.16
CA SER A 189 9.49 -7.30 -3.56
C SER A 189 9.11 -8.77 -3.77
N ASN A 190 8.41 -9.38 -2.81
CA ASN A 190 7.93 -10.77 -2.93
C ASN A 190 7.00 -10.96 -4.14
N HIS A 191 6.20 -9.95 -4.49
CA HIS A 191 5.31 -9.97 -5.64
C HIS A 191 6.03 -9.91 -6.96
N VAL A 192 7.06 -9.07 -7.07
CA VAL A 192 7.88 -8.96 -8.27
C VAL A 192 8.71 -10.23 -8.52
N GLU A 193 9.10 -10.93 -7.45
CA GLU A 193 9.88 -12.18 -7.53
C GLU A 193 9.02 -13.46 -7.49
N ALA A 194 7.69 -13.32 -7.40
CA ALA A 194 6.80 -14.46 -7.34
C ALA A 194 6.75 -15.21 -8.69
N ILE A 195 6.55 -16.53 -8.62
CA ILE A 195 6.36 -17.35 -9.82
C ILE A 195 5.00 -17.00 -10.44
N PRO A 196 4.90 -16.89 -11.78
CA PRO A 196 3.64 -16.70 -12.48
C PRO A 196 2.53 -17.62 -11.98
N GLY A 197 1.42 -17.03 -11.50
CA GLY A 197 0.28 -17.73 -10.92
C GLY A 197 0.26 -17.78 -9.38
N PHE A 198 1.32 -17.34 -8.71
CA PHE A 198 1.45 -17.34 -7.24
C PHE A 198 1.65 -15.94 -6.64
N GLU A 199 1.44 -14.87 -7.42
CA GLU A 199 1.71 -13.49 -7.01
C GLU A 199 0.53 -12.86 -6.23
N ILE A 200 -0.62 -13.51 -6.24
CA ILE A 200 -1.83 -13.06 -5.55
C ILE A 200 -1.65 -12.92 -4.02
N PRO A 201 -1.14 -13.93 -3.29
CA PRO A 201 -0.95 -13.83 -1.84
C PRO A 201 0.21 -12.92 -1.41
N THR A 202 1.10 -12.54 -2.33
CA THR A 202 2.32 -11.78 -2.06
C THR A 202 2.14 -10.26 -2.17
N ILE A 203 0.93 -9.77 -2.48
CA ILE A 203 0.61 -8.34 -2.52
C ILE A 203 -0.82 -8.09 -2.05
N ILE A 204 -1.06 -6.95 -1.40
CA ILE A 204 -2.42 -6.56 -1.03
C ILE A 204 -3.22 -6.14 -2.26
N SER A 205 -4.50 -6.50 -2.30
CA SER A 205 -5.47 -5.88 -3.20
C SER A 205 -6.72 -5.54 -2.42
N ALA A 206 -7.08 -4.25 -2.37
CA ALA A 206 -8.27 -3.78 -1.67
C ALA A 206 -9.56 -4.49 -2.13
N SER A 207 -9.65 -4.82 -3.42
CA SER A 207 -10.79 -5.56 -4.00
C SER A 207 -10.94 -7.01 -3.52
N ARG A 208 -9.88 -7.58 -2.91
CA ARG A 208 -9.87 -8.95 -2.37
C ARG A 208 -10.07 -8.99 -0.86
N LEU A 209 -10.25 -7.83 -0.22
CA LEU A 209 -10.45 -7.71 1.22
C LEU A 209 -11.93 -7.47 1.53
N ASN A 210 -12.34 -7.78 2.77
CA ASN A 210 -13.62 -7.31 3.27
C ASN A 210 -13.60 -5.77 3.41
N SER A 211 -14.79 -5.16 3.48
CA SER A 211 -14.96 -3.70 3.52
C SER A 211 -14.22 -3.04 4.68
N GLY A 212 -14.16 -3.67 5.86
CA GLY A 212 -13.46 -3.16 7.02
C GLY A 212 -11.95 -3.06 6.78
N LEU A 213 -11.32 -4.14 6.32
CA LEU A 213 -9.90 -4.16 5.99
C LEU A 213 -9.56 -3.22 4.83
N SER A 214 -10.41 -3.17 3.79
CA SER A 214 -10.24 -2.23 2.69
C SER A 214 -10.32 -0.78 3.17
N ALA A 215 -11.22 -0.46 4.10
CA ALA A 215 -11.35 0.89 4.64
C ALA A 215 -10.13 1.30 5.48
N GLN A 216 -9.50 0.36 6.20
CA GLN A 216 -8.29 0.63 6.98
C GLN A 216 -7.12 1.09 6.10
N ILE A 217 -7.01 0.58 4.86
CA ILE A 217 -5.97 1.03 3.92
C ILE A 217 -6.05 2.55 3.73
N CYS A 218 -7.26 3.06 3.46
CA CYS A 218 -7.52 4.49 3.30
C CYS A 218 -7.40 5.23 4.63
N GLY A 219 -7.93 4.63 5.70
CA GLY A 219 -7.96 5.18 7.06
C GLY A 219 -6.57 5.35 7.67
N SER A 220 -5.54 4.71 7.13
CA SER A 220 -4.14 4.95 7.53
C SER A 220 -3.70 6.41 7.34
N CYS A 221 -4.32 7.11 6.38
CA CYS A 221 -4.03 8.51 6.06
C CYS A 221 -5.25 9.40 6.29
N HIS A 222 -6.44 8.95 5.91
CA HIS A 222 -7.69 9.69 6.03
C HIS A 222 -8.32 9.55 7.43
N THR A 223 -7.49 9.77 8.44
CA THR A 223 -7.88 9.81 9.84
C THR A 223 -7.17 10.96 10.53
N ARG A 224 -7.55 11.23 11.78
CA ARG A 224 -6.75 12.03 12.70
C ARG A 224 -6.47 11.18 13.92
N GLY A 225 -5.21 11.00 14.23
CA GLY A 225 -4.78 10.15 15.33
C GLY A 225 -3.28 10.22 15.52
N ARG A 226 -2.78 9.40 16.44
CA ARG A 226 -1.37 9.17 16.65
C ARG A 226 -1.09 7.68 16.61
N ASP A 227 0.15 7.31 16.38
CA ASP A 227 0.61 5.95 16.58
C ASP A 227 0.46 5.52 18.06
N LYS A 228 0.68 4.23 18.35
CA LYS A 228 0.53 3.69 19.71
C LYS A 228 1.47 4.33 20.73
N THR A 229 2.63 4.85 20.31
CA THR A 229 3.58 5.54 21.20
C THR A 229 3.20 6.99 21.45
N GLY A 230 2.34 7.58 20.61
CA GLY A 230 1.99 8.99 20.64
C GLY A 230 3.04 9.93 20.05
N LYS A 231 4.17 9.39 19.53
CA LYS A 231 5.28 10.14 18.94
C LYS A 231 4.97 10.65 17.53
N TYR A 232 4.14 9.93 16.78
CA TYR A 232 3.87 10.17 15.37
C TYR A 232 2.39 10.46 15.13
N ALA A 233 2.08 11.43 14.25
CA ALA A 233 0.71 11.81 13.91
C ALA A 233 0.04 10.88 12.87
N TYR A 234 0.57 9.67 12.71
CA TYR A 234 0.14 8.65 11.74
C TYR A 234 0.61 7.27 12.21
N PRO A 235 0.00 6.18 11.73
CA PRO A 235 0.33 4.83 12.20
C PRO A 235 1.59 4.29 11.48
N VAL A 236 2.78 4.60 12.01
CA VAL A 236 4.09 4.23 11.43
C VAL A 236 4.16 2.77 10.98
N ASP A 237 3.75 1.86 11.86
CA ASP A 237 3.87 0.42 11.64
C ASP A 237 2.77 -0.16 10.76
N TYR A 238 1.80 0.62 10.32
CA TYR A 238 0.68 0.10 9.55
C TYR A 238 1.12 -0.49 8.20
N GLN A 239 2.05 0.18 7.49
CA GLN A 239 2.51 -0.29 6.17
C GLN A 239 3.44 -1.51 6.25
N THR A 240 4.15 -1.71 7.37
CA THR A 240 5.02 -2.88 7.59
C THR A 240 4.24 -4.12 8.01
N HIS A 241 3.13 -3.94 8.73
CA HIS A 241 2.24 -5.03 9.19
C HIS A 241 1.08 -5.29 8.24
N LYS A 242 1.11 -4.72 7.02
CA LYS A 242 0.15 -4.97 5.92
C LYS A 242 0.29 -6.42 5.43
N GLY A 243 -0.09 -7.37 6.27
CA GLY A 243 0.50 -8.70 6.34
C GLY A 243 -0.21 -9.58 7.37
N GLU A 244 -0.38 -9.06 8.58
CA GLU A 244 -0.99 -9.75 9.72
C GLU A 244 -2.52 -9.78 9.68
#